data_AF-U5EAI6-F1
#
_entry.id   AF-U5EAI6-F1
#
_cell.length_a   1.000
_cell.length_b   1.000
_cell.length_c   1.000
_cell.angle_alpha   90.00
_cell.angle_beta   90.00
_cell.angle_gamma   90.00
#
_symmetry.space_group_name_H-M   'P 1'
#
loop_
_entity.id
_entity.type
_entity.pdbx_description
1 polymer ?
#
loop_
_entity_poly.entity_id
_entity_poly.type
_entity_poly.pdbx_seq_one_letter_code
_entity_poly.pdbx_strand_id
1 'polypeptide(L)'
;MIESGGGRMLQADIDELGKLVTVLDDVGREVDKRDVRCESDHLGAAVAGTDVAAACVQLGEFIEGAYWRVTNRLQEISKAVSATTSTIQATDEDFAQAMRKFDVHRLEGA
;
A
#
# COMPACT_ATOMS: atom_id res chain seq x y z
N MET A 1 41.08 -5.15 1.48
CA MET A 1 40.35 -5.43 0.23
C MET A 1 38.89 -5.50 0.63
N ILE A 2 38.14 -4.41 0.44
CA ILE A 2 36.73 -4.33 0.79
C ILE A 2 35.98 -4.78 -0.47
N GLU A 3 35.30 -5.92 -0.41
CA GLU A 3 34.38 -6.32 -1.46
C GLU A 3 33.26 -5.27 -1.52
N SER A 4 33.23 -4.53 -2.62
CA SER A 4 32.11 -3.66 -2.97
C SER A 4 30.93 -4.56 -3.32
N GLY A 5 30.05 -4.80 -2.35
CA GLY A 5 28.93 -5.75 -2.41
C GLY A 5 27.75 -5.28 -3.27
N GLY A 6 27.99 -4.91 -4.53
CA GLY A 6 26.94 -4.67 -5.51
C GLY A 6 26.57 -5.98 -6.22
N GLY A 7 25.87 -6.88 -5.54
CA GLY A 7 25.36 -8.12 -6.11
C GLY A 7 24.24 -7.83 -7.13
N ARG A 8 24.24 -8.53 -8.27
CA ARG A 8 23.03 -8.56 -9.13
C ARG A 8 21.94 -9.31 -8.39
N MET A 9 20.72 -8.79 -8.48
CA MET A 9 19.55 -9.46 -7.91
C MET A 9 19.36 -10.84 -8.55
N LEU A 10 19.16 -11.88 -7.74
CA LEU A 10 19.01 -13.25 -8.24
C LEU A 10 17.58 -13.49 -8.75
N GLN A 11 17.41 -14.48 -9.63
CA GLN A 11 16.07 -14.85 -10.11
C GLN A 11 15.14 -15.27 -8.96
N ALA A 12 15.65 -15.90 -7.91
CA ALA A 12 14.88 -16.23 -6.72
C ALA A 12 14.33 -14.98 -6.02
N ASP A 13 15.10 -13.90 -5.97
CA ASP A 13 14.66 -12.62 -5.39
C ASP A 13 13.56 -12.00 -6.26
N ILE A 14 13.72 -12.05 -7.59
CA ILE A 14 12.69 -11.63 -8.56
C ILE A 14 11.37 -12.38 -8.34
N ASP A 15 11.45 -13.70 -8.15
CA ASP A 15 10.28 -14.56 -8.00
C ASP A 15 9.54 -14.28 -6.68
N GLU A 16 10.26 -14.13 -5.56
CA GLU A 16 9.66 -13.78 -4.27
C GLU A 16 9.04 -12.37 -4.27
N LEU A 17 9.70 -11.42 -4.95
CA LEU A 17 9.16 -10.07 -5.15
C LEU A 17 7.88 -10.07 -5.99
N GLY A 18 7.77 -10.94 -7.00
CA GLY A 18 6.54 -11.14 -7.76
C GLY A 18 5.39 -11.70 -6.92
N LYS A 19 5.68 -12.61 -5.98
CA LYS A 19 4.68 -13.11 -5.01
C LYS A 19 4.21 -12.01 -4.08
N LEU A 20 5.13 -11.20 -3.56
CA LEU A 20 4.79 -10.06 -2.70
C LEU A 20 3.85 -9.09 -3.42
N VAL A 21 4.17 -8.70 -4.66
CA VAL A 21 3.31 -7.87 -5.52
C VAL A 21 1.88 -8.41 -5.59
N THR A 22 1.75 -9.72 -5.83
CA THR A 22 0.44 -10.37 -5.94
C THR A 22 -0.36 -10.24 -4.64
N VAL A 23 0.28 -10.47 -3.49
CA VAL A 23 -0.35 -10.32 -2.17
C VAL A 23 -0.78 -8.87 -1.92
N LEU A 24 0.06 -7.89 -2.27
CA LEU A 24 -0.27 -6.47 -2.10
C LEU A 24 -1.47 -6.05 -2.96
N ASP A 25 -1.54 -6.54 -4.19
CA ASP A 25 -2.67 -6.29 -5.09
C ASP A 25 -3.96 -6.97 -4.58
N ASP A 26 -3.86 -8.20 -4.05
CA ASP A 26 -4.98 -8.91 -3.42
C ASP A 26 -5.54 -8.14 -2.21
N VAL A 27 -4.66 -7.69 -1.31
CA VAL A 27 -5.06 -6.88 -0.14
C VAL A 27 -5.76 -5.60 -0.61
N GLY A 28 -5.22 -4.92 -1.62
CA GLY A 28 -5.85 -3.73 -2.19
C GLY A 28 -7.27 -3.99 -2.70
N ARG A 29 -7.49 -5.12 -3.39
CA ARG A 29 -8.82 -5.54 -3.88
C ARG A 29 -9.79 -5.88 -2.74
N GLU A 30 -9.33 -6.61 -1.72
CA GLU A 30 -10.18 -6.98 -0.58
C GLU A 30 -10.58 -5.77 0.26
N VAL A 31 -9.71 -4.76 0.34
CA VAL A 31 -10.00 -3.47 0.98
C VAL A 31 -11.02 -2.69 0.15
N ASP A 32 -10.85 -2.60 -1.16
CA ASP A 32 -11.78 -1.90 -2.08
C ASP A 32 -13.20 -2.50 -2.06
N LYS A 33 -13.32 -3.82 -1.85
CA LYS A 33 -14.62 -4.50 -1.67
C LYS A 33 -15.37 -4.06 -0.42
N ARG A 34 -14.72 -3.46 0.57
CA ARG A 34 -15.37 -3.03 1.81
C ARG A 34 -15.99 -1.65 1.59
N ASP A 35 -17.25 -1.63 1.18
CA ASP A 35 -18.07 -0.43 1.06
C ASP A 35 -18.50 0.06 2.46
N VAL A 36 -17.57 0.68 3.19
CA VAL A 36 -17.81 1.16 4.55
C VAL A 36 -18.74 2.37 4.55
N ARG A 37 -18.70 3.20 3.50
CA ARG A 37 -19.59 4.34 3.36
C ARG A 37 -21.06 3.91 3.30
N CYS A 38 -21.40 2.86 2.55
CA CYS A 38 -22.76 2.34 2.50
C CYS A 38 -23.29 1.91 3.89
N GLU A 39 -22.47 1.22 4.69
CA GLU A 39 -22.85 0.84 6.05
C GLU A 39 -22.98 2.04 6.99
N SER A 40 -22.11 3.03 6.84
CA SER A 40 -22.17 4.27 7.64
C SER A 40 -23.38 5.15 7.28
N ASP A 41 -23.80 5.13 6.02
CA ASP A 41 -24.99 5.84 5.53
C ASP A 41 -26.26 5.19 6.10
N HIS A 42 -26.33 3.85 6.14
CA HIS A 42 -27.40 3.13 6.81
C HIS A 42 -27.50 3.47 8.29
N LEU A 43 -26.36 3.56 8.98
CA LEU A 43 -26.30 3.93 10.38
C LEU A 43 -26.77 5.39 10.59
N GLY A 44 -26.31 6.31 9.74
CA GLY A 44 -26.73 7.71 9.77
C GLY A 44 -28.24 7.88 9.53
N ALA A 45 -28.81 7.11 8.60
CA ALA A 45 -30.25 7.08 8.35
C ALA A 45 -31.05 6.53 9.55
N ALA A 46 -30.51 5.52 10.25
CA ALA A 46 -31.16 4.93 11.42
C ALA A 46 -31.24 5.88 12.62
N VAL A 47 -30.32 6.86 12.71
CA VAL A 47 -30.28 7.88 13.78
C VAL A 47 -30.58 9.29 13.28
N ALA A 48 -31.33 9.39 12.17
CA ALA A 48 -31.65 10.66 11.52
C ALA A 48 -32.28 11.68 12.47
N GLY A 49 -31.91 12.95 12.31
CA GLY A 49 -32.37 14.06 13.16
C GLY A 49 -31.58 14.23 14.46
N THR A 50 -30.57 13.39 14.70
CA THR A 50 -29.59 13.57 15.79
C THR A 50 -28.26 14.08 15.23
N ASP A 51 -27.47 14.72 16.09
CA ASP A 51 -26.10 15.13 15.75
C ASP A 51 -25.19 13.93 15.41
N VAL A 52 -25.57 12.72 15.84
CA VAL A 52 -24.85 11.47 15.58
C VAL A 52 -24.95 11.07 14.11
N ALA A 53 -26.03 11.43 13.40
CA ALA A 53 -26.20 11.06 11.99
C ALA A 53 -25.09 11.60 11.09
N ALA A 54 -24.74 12.88 11.27
CA ALA A 54 -23.65 13.50 10.52
C ALA A 54 -22.28 12.89 10.88
N ALA A 55 -22.08 12.55 12.15
CA ALA A 55 -20.85 11.89 12.61
C ALA A 55 -20.69 10.48 12.00
N CYS A 56 -21.78 9.73 11.83
CA CYS A 56 -21.74 8.42 11.17
C CYS A 56 -21.31 8.51 9.71
N VAL A 57 -21.90 9.42 8.93
CA VAL A 57 -21.53 9.65 7.52
C VAL A 57 -20.07 10.05 7.40
N GLN A 58 -19.63 11.03 8.22
CA GLN A 58 -18.25 11.51 8.19
C GLN A 58 -17.25 10.42 8.59
N LEU A 59 -17.60 9.55 9.55
CA LEU A 59 -16.79 8.42 9.95
C LEU A 59 -16.57 7.44 8.78
N GLY A 60 -17.63 7.13 8.02
CA GLY A 60 -17.52 6.27 6.83
C GLY A 60 -16.57 6.83 5.79
N GLU A 61 -16.69 8.12 5.46
CA GLU A 61 -15.78 8.81 4.55
C GLU A 61 -14.31 8.76 5.01
N PHE A 62 -14.06 8.97 6.31
CA PHE A 62 -12.71 8.90 6.86
C PHE A 62 -12.10 7.50 6.78
N ILE A 63 -12.88 6.47 7.12
CA ILE A 63 -12.42 5.08 7.10
C ILE A 63 -12.14 4.65 5.65
N GLU A 64 -13.05 4.94 4.72
CA GLU A 64 -12.90 4.60 3.31
C GLU A 64 -11.69 5.33 2.68
N GLY A 65 -11.51 6.61 3.01
CA GLY A 65 -10.32 7.37 2.61
C GLY A 65 -9.02 6.80 3.19
N ALA A 66 -9.03 6.26 4.41
CA ALA A 66 -7.87 5.60 5.00
C ALA A 66 -7.53 4.30 4.27
N TYR A 67 -8.53 3.48 3.98
CA TYR A 67 -8.40 2.27 3.17
C TYR A 67 -7.82 2.59 1.78
N TRP A 68 -8.32 3.64 1.12
CA TRP A 68 -7.84 4.05 -0.19
C TRP A 68 -6.36 4.50 -0.17
N ARG A 69 -5.93 5.21 0.89
CA ARG A 69 -4.51 5.59 1.06
C ARG A 69 -3.59 4.38 1.22
N VAL A 70 -4.02 3.36 1.98
CA VAL A 70 -3.27 2.10 2.12
C VAL A 70 -3.18 1.40 0.78
N THR A 71 -4.30 1.21 0.08
CA THR A 71 -4.33 0.56 -1.24
C THR A 71 -3.44 1.27 -2.26
N ASN A 72 -3.48 2.60 -2.33
CA ASN A 72 -2.61 3.38 -3.22
C ASN A 72 -1.12 3.15 -2.89
N ARG A 73 -0.75 3.15 -1.60
CA ARG A 73 0.64 2.88 -1.18
C ARG A 73 1.09 1.48 -1.58
N LEU A 74 0.23 0.47 -1.43
CA LEU A 74 0.51 -0.90 -1.84
C LEU A 74 0.73 -1.01 -3.36
N GLN A 75 -0.09 -0.31 -4.16
CA GLN A 75 0.06 -0.26 -5.61
C GLN A 75 1.35 0.45 -6.04
N GLU A 76 1.77 1.51 -5.35
CA GLU A 76 3.03 2.18 -5.63
C GLU A 76 4.24 1.27 -5.33
N ILE A 77 4.20 0.53 -4.21
CA ILE A 77 5.22 -0.47 -3.86
C ILE A 77 5.25 -1.54 -4.95
N SER A 78 4.09 -2.08 -5.32
CA SER A 78 3.95 -3.10 -6.36
C SER A 78 4.60 -2.66 -7.68
N LYS A 79 4.30 -1.45 -8.16
CA LYS A 79 4.91 -0.86 -9.36
C LYS A 79 6.43 -0.72 -9.25
N ALA A 80 6.94 -0.26 -8.10
CA ALA A 80 8.38 -0.09 -7.89
C ALA A 80 9.12 -1.44 -7.89
N VAL A 81 8.50 -2.47 -7.29
CA VAL A 81 9.02 -3.83 -7.30
C VAL A 81 9.05 -4.37 -8.74
N SER A 82 7.94 -4.28 -9.50
CA SER A 82 7.89 -4.75 -10.89
C SER A 82 8.89 -4.03 -11.82
N ALA A 83 9.09 -2.73 -11.61
CA ALA A 83 10.09 -1.96 -12.39
C ALA A 83 11.52 -2.44 -12.11
N THR A 84 11.80 -2.83 -10.86
CA THR A 84 13.13 -3.31 -10.47
C THR A 84 13.37 -4.73 -10.98
N THR A 85 12.37 -5.61 -10.86
CA THR A 85 12.48 -7.01 -11.30
C THR A 85 12.55 -7.18 -12.82
N SER A 86 11.93 -6.27 -13.59
CA SER A 86 12.03 -6.27 -15.06
C SER A 86 13.40 -5.83 -15.59
N THR A 87 14.27 -5.29 -14.73
CA THR A 87 15.62 -4.85 -15.09
C THR A 87 16.63 -5.94 -14.74
N ILE A 88 17.05 -6.75 -15.72
CA ILE A 88 18.04 -7.86 -15.58
C ILE A 88 19.42 -7.40 -15.03
N GLN A 89 19.66 -6.09 -14.99
CA GLN A 89 20.87 -5.47 -14.44
C GLN A 89 20.68 -4.77 -13.09
N ALA A 90 19.49 -4.83 -12.48
CA ALA A 90 19.26 -4.21 -11.19
C ALA A 90 20.15 -4.85 -10.11
N THR A 91 20.80 -4.00 -9.33
CA THR A 91 21.56 -4.41 -8.15
C THR A 91 20.68 -4.38 -6.91
N ASP A 92 21.10 -5.09 -5.86
CA ASP A 92 20.45 -5.03 -4.55
C ASP A 92 20.39 -3.59 -4.00
N GLU A 93 21.39 -2.77 -4.32
CA GLU A 93 21.42 -1.34 -3.98
C GLU A 93 20.29 -0.55 -4.66
N ASP A 94 20.04 -0.79 -5.96
CA ASP A 94 18.98 -0.12 -6.73
C ASP A 94 17.60 -0.47 -6.15
N PHE A 95 17.41 -1.74 -5.81
CA PHE A 95 16.20 -2.21 -5.14
C PHE A 95 16.02 -1.57 -3.76
N ALA A 96 17.07 -1.59 -2.93
CA ALA A 96 17.03 -0.96 -1.60
C ALA A 96 16.76 0.55 -1.69
N GLN A 97 17.28 1.24 -2.70
CA GLN A 97 17.00 2.65 -2.94
C GLN A 97 15.55 2.90 -3.37
N ALA A 98 14.96 2.03 -4.20
CA ALA A 98 13.55 2.09 -4.55
C ALA A 98 12.65 1.89 -3.31
N MET A 99 12.97 0.89 -2.47
CA MET A 99 12.21 0.59 -1.26
C MET A 99 12.32 1.65 -0.16
N ARG A 100 13.46 2.35 -0.05
CA ARG A 100 13.61 3.48 0.88
C ARG A 100 12.64 4.63 0.65
N LYS A 101 12.07 4.77 -0.56
CA LYS A 101 10.98 5.74 -0.84
C LYS A 101 9.67 5.35 -0.17
N PHE A 102 9.55 4.09 0.26
CA PHE A 102 8.38 3.51 0.90
C PHE A 102 8.51 3.37 2.42
N ASP A 103 9.66 3.69 2.99
CA ASP A 103 9.91 3.60 4.43
C ASP A 103 8.91 4.46 5.21
N VAL A 104 8.13 3.79 6.06
CA VAL A 104 7.09 4.39 6.91
C VAL A 104 7.67 5.03 8.17
N HIS A 105 8.90 4.69 8.57
CA HIS A 105 9.59 5.33 9.69
C HIS A 105 10.15 6.71 9.34
N ARG A 106 10.23 7.06 8.05
CA ARG A 106 10.62 8.39 7.59
C ARG A 106 9.54 9.47 7.86
N LEU A 107 8.35 9.09 8.32
CA LEU A 107 7.28 10.04 8.67
C LEU A 107 7.46 10.71 10.05
N GLU A 108 8.49 10.38 10.83
CA GLU A 108 8.77 11.04 12.13
C GLU A 108 9.88 12.12 12.05
N GLY A 109 10.10 12.74 10.89
CA GLY A 109 11.22 13.68 10.74
C GLY A 109 11.13 14.71 9.62
N ALA A 110 9.97 15.35 9.44
CA ALA A 110 9.85 16.59 8.67
C ALA A 110 9.00 17.61 9.43
#